data_AF-A0A917H263-F1
#
_entry.id   AF-A0A917H263-F1
#
_cell.length_a   1.000
_cell.length_b   1.000
_cell.length_c   1.000
_cell.angle_alpha   90.00
_cell.angle_beta   90.00
_cell.angle_gamma   90.00
#
_symmetry.space_group_name_H-M   'P 1'
#
loop_
_entity.id
_entity.type
_entity.pdbx_description
1 polymer ?
#
loop_
_entity_poly.entity_id
_entity_poly.type
_entity_poly.pdbx_seq_one_letter_code
_entity_poly.pdbx_strand_id
1 'polypeptide(L)'
;MSNETKEIEDQAAELRKLVDEVQQKDVKDSEVNIGGIMDGEREVDILNLPPRKEVHSKKNTRTHLKMSRPFLRLVFVIVIILAVLFGIYYVWGDEIVNVF
;
A
#
# COMPACT_ATOMS: atom_id res chain seq x y z
N MET A 1 -52.15 -25.44 -16.19
CA MET A 1 -51.75 -24.10 -16.67
C MET A 1 -51.94 -22.99 -15.63
N SER A 2 -52.46 -23.25 -14.42
CA SER A 2 -52.66 -22.23 -13.37
C SER A 2 -51.49 -22.08 -12.38
N ASN A 3 -50.49 -22.97 -12.43
CA ASN A 3 -49.38 -22.95 -11.47
C ASN A 3 -48.20 -22.10 -11.97
N GLU A 4 -47.92 -22.12 -13.28
CA GLU A 4 -46.87 -21.31 -13.90
C GLU A 4 -47.14 -19.79 -13.77
N THR A 5 -48.40 -19.37 -13.85
CA THR A 5 -48.77 -17.95 -13.66
C THR A 5 -48.55 -17.46 -12.23
N LYS A 6 -48.67 -18.36 -11.23
CA LYS A 6 -48.43 -18.03 -9.82
C LYS A 6 -46.93 -17.89 -9.53
N GLU A 7 -46.11 -18.75 -10.10
CA GLU A 7 -44.65 -18.65 -9.95
C GLU A 7 -44.08 -17.38 -10.60
N ILE A 8 -44.62 -16.95 -11.74
CA ILE A 8 -44.22 -15.70 -12.40
C ILE A 8 -44.64 -14.46 -11.57
N GLU A 9 -45.83 -14.51 -10.96
CA GLU A 9 -46.32 -13.43 -10.09
C GLU A 9 -45.45 -13.27 -8.83
N ASP A 10 -45.01 -14.40 -8.25
CA ASP A 10 -44.13 -14.44 -7.07
C ASP A 10 -42.73 -13.87 -7.39
N GLN A 11 -42.17 -14.24 -8.55
CA GLN A 11 -40.89 -13.67 -9.03
C GLN A 11 -40.96 -12.16 -9.27
N ALA A 12 -42.05 -11.67 -9.87
CA ALA A 12 -42.23 -10.25 -10.12
C ALA A 12 -42.39 -9.45 -8.81
N ALA A 13 -43.04 -10.03 -7.80
CA ALA A 13 -43.18 -9.42 -6.49
C ALA A 13 -41.83 -9.33 -5.75
N GLU A 14 -41.02 -10.39 -5.83
CA GLU A 14 -39.68 -10.42 -5.24
C GLU A 14 -38.76 -9.36 -5.88
N LEU A 15 -38.75 -9.25 -7.21
CA LEU A 15 -37.96 -8.24 -7.92
C LEU A 15 -38.32 -6.81 -7.53
N ARG A 16 -39.62 -6.50 -7.39
CA ARG A 16 -40.08 -5.16 -6.94
C ARG A 16 -39.59 -4.84 -5.54
N LYS A 17 -39.60 -5.84 -4.64
CA LYS A 17 -39.12 -5.68 -3.26
C LYS A 17 -37.62 -5.40 -3.21
N LEU A 18 -36.81 -6.09 -4.02
CA LEU A 18 -35.37 -5.83 -4.09
C LEU A 18 -35.05 -4.43 -4.64
N VAL A 19 -35.79 -3.98 -5.64
CA VAL A 19 -35.60 -2.64 -6.23
C VAL A 19 -35.95 -1.53 -5.23
N ASP A 20 -37.04 -1.68 -4.48
CA ASP A 20 -37.45 -0.71 -3.45
C ASP A 20 -36.46 -0.68 -2.27
N GLU A 21 -35.89 -1.83 -1.88
CA GLU A 21 -34.87 -1.90 -0.83
C GLU A 21 -33.58 -1.17 -1.23
N VAL A 22 -33.14 -1.30 -2.49
CA VAL A 22 -31.96 -0.60 -3.01
C VAL A 22 -32.22 0.91 -3.07
N GLN A 23 -33.37 1.33 -3.62
CA GLN A 23 -33.72 2.76 -3.68
C GLN A 23 -33.82 3.40 -2.30
N GLN A 24 -34.40 2.71 -1.31
CA GLN A 24 -34.49 3.27 0.04
C GLN A 24 -33.15 3.32 0.78
N LYS A 25 -32.19 2.45 0.45
CA LYS A 25 -30.83 2.51 0.99
C LYS A 25 -30.06 3.74 0.49
N ASP A 26 -30.18 4.08 -0.79
CA ASP A 26 -29.51 5.26 -1.38
C ASP A 26 -30.00 6.59 -0.78
N VAL A 27 -31.27 6.66 -0.36
CA VAL A 27 -31.88 7.88 0.22
C VAL A 27 -31.49 8.10 1.68
N LYS A 28 -31.23 7.04 2.46
CA LYS A 28 -30.98 7.15 3.92
C LYS A 28 -29.52 7.45 4.29
N ASP A 29 -28.55 7.17 3.43
CA ASP A 29 -27.13 7.42 3.70
C ASP A 29 -26.64 8.83 3.27
N SER A 30 -27.53 9.68 2.75
CA SER A 30 -27.17 11.00 2.19
C SER A 30 -27.31 12.20 3.14
N GLU A 31 -27.55 11.99 4.44
CA GLU A 31 -27.48 13.07 5.45
C GLU A 31 -26.09 13.16 6.11
N VAL A 32 -25.03 13.13 5.28
CA VAL A 32 -23.73 13.70 5.64
C VAL A 32 -23.32 14.69 4.57
N ASN A 33 -23.29 15.93 5.04
CA ASN A 33 -22.89 17.16 4.39
C ASN A 33 -21.51 17.05 3.72
N ILE A 34 -21.47 16.54 2.48
CA ILE A 34 -20.40 16.76 1.51
C ILE A 34 -21.08 16.90 0.15
N GLY A 35 -21.22 18.14 -0.32
CA GLY A 35 -21.69 18.40 -1.67
C GLY A 35 -20.84 17.64 -2.70
N GLY A 36 -21.49 16.78 -3.48
CA GLY A 36 -20.82 16.03 -4.56
C GLY A 36 -21.50 14.68 -4.84
N ILE A 37 -22.58 14.74 -5.62
CA ILE A 37 -23.39 13.64 -6.16
C ILE A 37 -22.54 12.44 -6.59
N MET A 38 -22.87 11.26 -6.07
CA MET A 38 -22.48 9.97 -6.65
C MET A 38 -23.70 9.44 -7.41
N ASP A 39 -23.72 9.52 -8.75
CA ASP A 39 -23.63 8.37 -9.68
C ASP A 39 -23.97 8.79 -11.13
N GLY A 40 -23.22 8.28 -12.11
CA GLY A 40 -23.21 8.78 -13.50
C GLY A 40 -22.16 9.87 -13.70
N GLU A 41 -21.39 9.82 -14.80
CA GLU A 41 -20.36 10.80 -15.22
C GLU A 41 -20.18 11.96 -14.24
N ARG A 42 -19.47 11.71 -13.12
CA ARG A 42 -19.11 12.80 -12.23
C ARG A 42 -18.17 13.63 -13.07
N GLU A 43 -18.65 14.80 -13.49
CA GLU A 43 -17.84 15.86 -14.08
C GLU A 43 -16.87 16.30 -12.97
N VAL A 44 -15.83 15.50 -12.77
CA VAL A 44 -14.73 15.82 -11.90
C VAL A 44 -14.11 17.04 -12.57
N ASP A 45 -14.21 18.19 -11.91
CA ASP A 45 -13.61 19.41 -12.42
C ASP A 45 -12.10 19.21 -12.52
N ILE A 46 -11.65 18.88 -13.74
CA ILE A 46 -10.26 18.55 -14.06
C ILE A 46 -9.36 19.74 -13.75
N LEU A 47 -9.91 20.97 -13.80
CA LEU A 47 -9.17 22.20 -13.58
C LEU A 47 -8.90 22.47 -12.09
N ASN A 48 -9.70 21.90 -11.20
CA ASN A 48 -9.58 22.06 -9.75
C ASN A 48 -9.11 20.78 -9.04
N LEU A 49 -8.46 19.87 -9.77
CA LEU A 49 -7.77 18.73 -9.17
C LEU A 49 -6.56 19.19 -8.34
N PRO A 50 -6.31 18.61 -7.16
CA PRO A 50 -5.12 18.92 -6.39
C PRO A 50 -3.87 18.57 -7.22
N PRO A 51 -2.82 19.42 -7.20
CA PRO A 51 -1.58 19.15 -7.91
C PRO A 51 -1.04 17.77 -7.56
N ARG A 52 -0.66 16.99 -8.57
CA ARG A 52 -0.13 15.61 -8.42
C ARG A 52 0.94 15.49 -7.32
N LYS A 53 1.74 16.54 -7.13
CA LYS A 53 2.75 16.64 -6.09
C LYS A 53 2.14 16.52 -4.70
N GLU A 54 1.02 17.16 -4.40
CA GLU A 54 0.45 17.19 -3.05
C GLU A 54 -0.10 15.83 -2.62
N VAL A 55 -0.73 15.11 -3.54
CA VAL A 55 -1.31 13.79 -3.28
C VAL A 55 -0.24 12.70 -3.14
N HIS A 56 0.85 12.80 -3.91
CA HIS A 56 1.89 11.75 -3.96
C HIS A 56 3.17 12.08 -3.20
N SER A 57 3.36 13.30 -2.68
CA SER A 57 4.57 13.67 -1.92
C SER A 57 4.55 13.24 -0.45
N LYS A 58 3.45 12.66 0.06
CA LYS A 58 3.36 12.24 1.47
C LYS A 58 4.35 11.12 1.83
N LYS A 59 4.98 10.47 0.86
CA LYS A 59 6.02 9.48 1.11
C LYS A 59 7.41 10.12 1.23
N ASN A 60 7.56 11.08 2.13
CA ASN A 60 8.88 11.54 2.61
C ASN A 60 9.43 10.54 3.66
N THR A 61 9.23 9.25 3.41
CA THR A 61 9.70 8.18 4.29
C THR A 61 11.20 8.09 4.10
N ARG A 62 11.97 8.43 5.15
CA ARG A 62 13.41 8.15 5.21
C ARG A 62 13.68 6.75 4.65
N THR A 63 14.66 6.65 3.76
CA THR A 63 15.08 5.37 3.19
C THR A 63 15.48 4.45 4.33
N HIS A 64 14.60 3.51 4.70
CA HIS A 64 14.92 2.51 5.69
C HIS A 64 15.91 1.53 5.06
N LEU A 65 17.19 1.68 5.40
CA LEU A 65 18.18 0.65 5.10
C LEU A 65 17.80 -0.60 5.88
N LYS A 66 17.18 -1.56 5.20
CA LYS A 66 16.96 -2.89 5.75
C LYS A 66 18.31 -3.61 5.78
N MET A 67 18.98 -3.60 6.94
CA MET A 67 20.06 -4.55 7.18
C MET A 67 19.47 -5.96 7.12
N SER A 68 19.78 -6.65 6.03
CA SER A 68 19.37 -8.04 5.83
C SER A 68 20.36 -8.98 6.53
N ARG A 69 19.91 -10.17 6.94
CA ARG A 69 20.79 -11.23 7.47
C ARG A 69 22.09 -11.46 6.68
N PRO A 70 22.09 -11.48 5.32
CA PRO A 70 23.33 -11.63 4.57
C PRO A 70 24.29 -10.43 4.71
N PHE A 71 23.79 -9.22 4.93
CA PHE A 71 24.62 -8.04 5.18
C PHE A 71 25.40 -8.19 6.50
N LEU A 72 24.74 -8.67 7.55
CA LEU A 72 25.41 -8.92 8.84
C LEU A 72 26.52 -9.98 8.73
N ARG A 73 26.28 -11.04 7.94
CA ARG A 73 27.30 -12.07 7.68
C ARG A 73 28.52 -11.48 6.97
N LEU A 74 28.30 -10.61 5.99
CA LEU A 74 29.38 -9.93 5.26
C LEU A 74 30.18 -9.03 6.19
N VAL A 75 29.53 -8.20 7.00
CA VAL A 75 30.21 -7.33 7.99
C VAL A 75 31.02 -8.17 8.97
N PHE A 76 30.49 -9.28 9.47
CA PHE A 76 31.20 -10.17 10.39
C PHE A 76 32.47 -10.75 9.77
N VAL A 77 32.41 -11.20 8.52
CA VAL A 77 33.60 -11.71 7.80
C VAL A 77 34.64 -10.59 7.61
N ILE A 78 34.21 -9.39 7.23
CA ILE A 78 35.13 -8.24 7.09
C ILE A 78 35.81 -7.92 8.43
N VAL A 79 35.06 -7.91 9.53
CA VAL A 79 35.62 -7.65 10.87
C VAL A 79 36.65 -8.70 11.25
N ILE A 80 36.40 -9.98 10.98
CA ILE A 80 37.38 -11.05 11.22
C ILE A 80 38.65 -10.82 10.40
N ILE A 81 38.51 -10.50 9.11
CA ILE A 81 39.66 -10.24 8.23
C ILE A 81 40.47 -9.06 8.76
N LEU A 82 39.81 -7.96 9.15
CA LEU A 82 40.49 -6.81 9.73
C LEU A 82 41.19 -7.16 11.05
N ALA A 83 40.56 -7.94 11.92
CA ALA A 83 41.17 -8.37 13.18
C ALA A 83 42.44 -9.21 12.95
N VAL A 84 42.42 -10.11 11.97
CA VAL A 84 43.60 -10.90 11.58
C VAL A 84 44.70 -10.00 11.01
N LEU A 85 44.36 -9.07 10.11
CA LEU A 85 45.33 -8.12 9.56
C LEU A 85 45.96 -7.24 10.64
N PHE A 86 45.14 -6.72 11.57
CA PHE A 86 45.63 -5.95 12.71
C PHE A 86 46.51 -6.80 13.64
N GLY A 87 46.16 -8.06 13.88
CA GLY A 87 46.97 -8.98 14.67
C GLY A 87 48.34 -9.23 14.05
N ILE A 88 48.38 -9.49 12.74
CA ILE A 88 49.63 -9.67 11.99
C ILE A 88 50.46 -8.38 12.02
N TYR A 89 49.82 -7.22 11.81
CA TYR A 89 50.49 -5.93 11.89
C TYR A 89 51.03 -5.64 13.29
N TYR A 90 50.35 -6.03 14.36
CA TYR A 90 50.86 -5.78 15.71
C TYR A 90 52.06 -6.68 16.06
N VAL A 91 52.06 -7.92 15.56
CA VAL A 91 53.10 -8.91 15.90
C VAL A 91 54.33 -8.77 15.00
N TRP A 92 54.15 -8.54 13.70
CA TRP A 92 55.22 -8.49 12.70
C TRP A 92 55.33 -7.12 12.01
N GLY A 93 54.52 -6.13 12.38
CA GLY A 93 54.49 -4.83 11.71
C GLY A 93 55.82 -4.10 11.78
N ASP A 94 56.53 -4.15 12.91
CA ASP A 94 57.84 -3.51 13.01
C ASP A 94 58.87 -4.12 12.05
N GLU A 95 58.85 -5.43 11.81
CA GLU A 95 59.75 -6.07 10.84
C GLU A 95 59.29 -5.85 9.39
N ILE A 96 57.99 -5.94 9.12
CA ILE A 96 57.45 -5.79 7.76
C ILE A 96 57.54 -4.33 7.28
N VAL A 97 57.30 -3.35 8.16
CA VAL A 97 57.34 -1.92 7.84
C VAL A 97 58.77 -1.40 7.75
N ASN A 98 59.73 -1.97 8.50
CA ASN A 98 61.14 -1.56 8.38
C ASN A 98 61.88 -2.25 7.22
N VAL A 99 61.33 -3.31 6.64
CA VAL A 99 61.88 -3.99 5.44
C VAL A 99 61.46 -3.30 4.14
N PHE A 100 60.42 -2.47 4.17
CA PHE A 100 59.96 -1.63 3.05
C PHE A 100 60.45 -0.18 3.19
#